data_AF-A0A2P7RML6-F1
#
_entry.id   AF-A0A2P7RML6-F1
#
_cell.length_a   1.000
_cell.length_b   1.000
_cell.length_c   1.000
_cell.angle_alpha   90.00
_cell.angle_beta   90.00
_cell.angle_gamma   90.00
#
_symmetry.space_group_name_H-M   'P 1'
#
loop_
_entity.id
_entity.type
_entity.pdbx_description
1 polymer ?
#
loop_
_entity_poly.entity_id
_entity_poly.type
_entity_poly.pdbx_seq_one_letter_code
_entity_poly.pdbx_strand_id
1 'polypeptide(L)'
;MTRLSDALEVRDSILPLLIGRSRWEETNIGRVLVADAGQFEFLYRTPFQREVLHAMRRSHVQVGLYKQLEYGLTVWRCYHKVLDIEWDHKDVRVLSYRRRGSWESELAAAFSGKESS
;
A
#
# COMPACT_ATOMS: atom_id res chain seq x y z
N MET A 1 -7.69 6.09 -19.78
CA MET A 1 -7.01 4.96 -19.12
C MET A 1 -7.95 4.27 -18.14
N THR A 2 -7.79 2.96 -17.91
CA THR A 2 -8.66 2.16 -17.04
C THR A 2 -8.19 2.19 -15.59
N ARG A 3 -9.08 1.95 -14.62
CA ARG A 3 -8.76 2.04 -13.18
C ARG A 3 -7.62 1.09 -12.79
N LEU A 4 -7.55 -0.06 -13.46
CA LEU A 4 -6.48 -1.03 -13.28
C LEU A 4 -5.15 -0.51 -13.82
N SER A 5 -5.13 0.09 -15.02
CA SER A 5 -3.92 0.67 -15.60
C SER A 5 -3.33 1.76 -14.72
N ASP A 6 -4.17 2.69 -14.24
CA ASP A 6 -3.73 3.79 -13.37
C ASP A 6 -3.16 3.24 -12.04
N ALA A 7 -3.82 2.24 -11.46
CA ALA A 7 -3.37 1.59 -10.21
C ALA A 7 -2.03 0.87 -10.36
N LEU A 8 -1.83 0.20 -11.49
CA LEU A 8 -0.57 -0.50 -11.81
C LEU A 8 0.58 0.49 -11.98
N GLU A 9 0.34 1.60 -12.69
CA GLU A 9 1.35 2.65 -12.88
C GLU A 9 1.79 3.26 -11.55
N VAL A 10 0.84 3.56 -10.67
CA VAL A 10 1.14 4.06 -9.32
C VAL A 10 1.91 3.02 -8.49
N ARG A 11 1.50 1.74 -8.52
CA ARG A 11 2.22 0.65 -7.84
C ARG A 11 3.67 0.58 -8.32
N ASP A 12 3.87 0.53 -9.63
CA ASP A 12 5.20 0.35 -10.23
C ASP A 12 6.11 1.55 -9.99
N SER A 13 5.52 2.74 -9.82
CA SER A 13 6.26 3.94 -9.43
C SER A 13 6.64 3.94 -7.94
N ILE A 14 5.75 3.47 -7.04
CA ILE A 14 5.98 3.46 -5.58
C ILE A 14 6.97 2.39 -5.16
N LEU A 15 6.85 1.16 -5.69
CA LEU A 15 7.62 0.01 -5.19
C LEU A 15 9.14 0.27 -5.14
N PRO A 16 9.79 0.85 -6.18
CA PRO A 16 11.20 1.20 -6.11
C PRO A 16 11.53 2.25 -5.04
N LEU A 17 10.60 3.15 -4.74
CA LEU A 17 10.79 4.23 -3.76
C LEU A 17 10.67 3.74 -2.31
N LEU A 18 9.98 2.62 -2.09
CA LEU A 18 9.94 1.97 -0.78
C LEU A 18 11.30 1.34 -0.44
N ILE A 19 12.09 0.93 -1.44
CA ILE A 19 13.40 0.32 -1.25
C ILE A 19 14.34 1.34 -0.59
N GLY A 20 14.69 1.08 0.68
CA GLY A 20 15.60 1.91 1.47
C GLY A 20 14.95 3.03 2.29
N ARG A 21 13.64 3.29 2.10
CA ARG A 21 12.87 4.26 2.91
C ARG A 21 11.82 3.59 3.81
N SER A 22 11.53 2.32 3.58
CA SER A 22 10.59 1.56 4.39
C SER A 22 11.23 1.04 5.68
N ARG A 23 10.45 1.01 6.75
CA ARG A 23 10.72 0.26 7.98
C ARG A 23 9.78 -0.93 8.07
N TRP A 24 10.19 -1.96 8.79
CA TRP A 24 9.29 -3.05 9.15
C TRP A 24 8.43 -2.65 10.35
N GLU A 25 7.13 -2.93 10.27
CA GLU A 25 6.18 -2.68 11.35
C GLU A 25 5.32 -3.93 11.61
N GLU A 26 5.14 -4.31 12.87
CA GLU A 26 4.23 -5.38 13.25
C GLU A 26 2.81 -4.84 13.35
N THR A 27 1.90 -5.41 12.56
CA THR A 27 0.49 -4.99 12.53
C THR A 27 -0.42 -6.16 12.88
N ASN A 28 -1.72 -5.89 13.01
CA ASN A 28 -2.74 -6.93 13.19
C ASN A 28 -2.87 -7.89 11.99
N ILE A 29 -2.27 -7.57 10.84
CA ILE A 29 -2.23 -8.43 9.64
C ILE A 29 -0.85 -9.05 9.42
N GLY A 30 0.06 -8.94 10.39
CA GLY A 30 1.43 -9.43 10.32
C GLY A 30 2.45 -8.30 10.07
N ARG A 31 3.69 -8.70 9.83
CA ARG A 31 4.81 -7.79 9.66
C ARG A 31 4.81 -7.17 8.27
N VAL A 32 4.62 -5.86 8.13
CA VAL A 32 4.52 -5.17 6.83
C VAL A 32 5.63 -4.13 6.67
N LEU A 33 5.91 -3.74 5.43
CA LEU A 33 6.78 -2.61 5.14
C LEU A 33 5.95 -1.34 5.16
N VAL A 34 6.33 -0.40 6.02
CA VAL A 34 5.69 0.92 6.13
C VAL A 34 6.68 1.98 5.70
N ALA A 35 6.21 2.96 4.94
CA ALA A 35 6.98 4.15 4.60
C ALA A 35 6.08 5.39 4.67
N ASP A 36 6.70 6.54 4.92
CA ASP A 36 6.03 7.82 4.97
C ASP A 36 6.74 8.78 4.01
N ALA A 37 5.99 9.57 3.25
CA ALA A 37 6.53 10.60 2.38
C ALA A 37 5.60 11.83 2.37
N GLY A 38 5.99 12.87 3.11
CA GLY A 38 5.17 14.06 3.30
C GLY A 38 3.80 13.72 3.89
N GLN A 39 2.74 13.93 3.11
CA GLN A 39 1.35 13.64 3.49
C GLN A 39 0.89 12.20 3.18
N PHE A 40 1.79 11.38 2.64
CA PHE A 40 1.49 10.02 2.23
C PHE A 40 2.03 8.99 3.20
N GLU A 41 1.22 7.96 3.44
CA GLU A 41 1.61 6.77 4.20
C GLU A 41 1.42 5.56 3.28
N PHE A 42 2.38 4.64 3.33
CA PHE A 42 2.45 3.46 2.47
C PHE A 42 2.51 2.21 3.34
N LEU A 43 1.70 1.21 3.01
CA LEU A 43 1.79 -0.12 3.60
C LEU A 43 1.95 -1.14 2.47
N TYR A 44 3.07 -1.86 2.49
CA TYR A 44 3.42 -2.88 1.52
C TYR A 44 3.55 -4.25 2.17
N ARG A 45 2.76 -5.20 1.64
CA ARG A 45 2.72 -6.60 2.03
C ARG A 45 3.48 -7.47 1.03
N THR A 46 4.33 -8.37 1.53
CA THR A 46 5.12 -9.31 0.71
C THR A 46 4.90 -10.76 1.18
N PRO A 47 5.03 -11.78 0.32
CA PRO A 47 4.87 -13.19 0.70
C PRO A 47 5.99 -13.71 1.62
N PHE A 48 7.13 -13.02 1.74
CA PHE A 48 8.23 -13.40 2.63
C PHE A 48 7.99 -13.03 4.09
N GLN A 49 6.77 -12.58 4.42
CA GLN A 49 6.30 -12.41 5.78
C GLN A 49 6.07 -13.79 6.38
N ARG A 50 7.06 -14.28 7.13
CA ARG A 50 6.94 -15.51 7.91
C ARG A 50 5.77 -15.34 8.87
N GLU A 51 4.63 -15.92 8.53
CA GLU A 51 3.34 -15.64 9.15
C GLU A 51 3.35 -15.94 10.66
N VAL A 52 2.80 -15.01 11.44
CA VAL A 52 1.93 -15.39 12.55
C VAL A 52 0.50 -15.31 12.01
N LEU A 53 0.07 -16.33 11.29
CA LEU A 53 -1.31 -16.50 10.80
C LEU A 53 -2.33 -16.73 11.93
N HIS A 54 -1.96 -16.50 13.19
CA HIS A 54 -2.73 -16.89 14.37
C HIS A 54 -3.19 -15.74 15.27
N ALA A 55 -3.38 -14.52 14.74
CA ALA A 55 -3.96 -13.44 15.54
C ALA A 55 -5.08 -12.64 14.82
N MET A 56 -5.86 -13.27 13.93
CA MET A 56 -7.20 -12.75 13.62
C MET A 56 -8.17 -13.04 14.77
N ARG A 57 -8.00 -12.37 15.91
CA ARG A 57 -9.09 -12.14 16.87
C ARG A 57 -9.01 -10.72 17.42
N ARG A 58 -10.00 -9.93 17.00
CA ARG A 58 -10.48 -8.65 17.55
C ARG A 58 -9.76 -7.38 17.11
N SER A 59 -10.26 -6.79 16.03
CA SER A 59 -10.67 -5.36 16.02
C SER A 59 -11.50 -5.05 14.76
N HIS A 60 -12.82 -5.02 14.94
CA HIS A 60 -13.87 -4.19 14.30
C HIS A 60 -13.68 -3.56 12.88
N VAL A 61 -12.94 -4.19 11.98
CA VAL A 61 -13.01 -3.91 10.54
C VAL A 61 -13.43 -5.21 9.88
N GLN A 62 -14.55 -5.19 9.14
CA GLN A 62 -14.90 -6.27 8.21
C GLN A 62 -13.83 -6.31 7.11
N VAL A 63 -12.67 -6.89 7.42
CA VAL A 63 -11.76 -7.41 6.41
C VAL A 63 -12.52 -8.60 5.83
N GLY A 64 -13.20 -8.34 4.71
CA GLY A 64 -14.08 -9.30 4.07
C GLY A 64 -13.40 -10.65 3.88
N LEU A 65 -14.21 -11.69 3.91
CA LEU A 65 -13.90 -13.13 3.76
C LEU A 65 -13.26 -13.49 2.39
N TYR A 66 -12.53 -12.59 1.74
CA TYR A 66 -11.81 -12.89 0.51
C TYR A 66 -10.38 -13.28 0.83
N LYS A 67 -9.90 -14.31 0.13
CA LYS A 67 -8.49 -14.70 0.17
C LYS A 67 -7.67 -13.55 -0.40
N GLN A 68 -6.88 -12.90 0.46
CA GLN A 68 -5.91 -11.88 0.07
C GLN A 68 -4.87 -12.49 -0.87
N LEU A 69 -4.43 -11.72 -1.86
CA LEU A 69 -3.33 -12.14 -2.74
C LEU A 69 -1.98 -11.94 -2.04
N GLU A 70 -0.93 -12.58 -2.55
CA GLU A 70 0.38 -12.65 -1.90
C GLU A 70 1.00 -11.27 -1.60
N TYR A 71 0.87 -10.35 -2.54
CA TYR A 71 1.35 -8.97 -2.42
C TYR A 71 0.19 -8.01 -2.25
N GLY A 72 0.43 -6.92 -1.52
CA GLY A 72 -0.56 -5.87 -1.33
C GLY A 72 0.10 -4.52 -1.12
N LEU A 73 -0.43 -3.47 -1.74
CA LEU A 73 0.00 -2.10 -1.54
C LEU A 73 -1.21 -1.26 -1.19
N THR A 74 -1.15 -0.61 -0.02
CA THR A 74 -2.13 0.38 0.40
C THR A 74 -1.45 1.74 0.53
N VAL A 75 -2.11 2.78 0.01
CA VAL A 75 -1.62 4.16 0.05
C VAL A 75 -2.69 5.03 0.69
N TRP A 76 -2.29 5.82 1.67
CA TRP A 76 -3.10 6.86 2.26
C TRP A 76 -2.51 8.23 1.96
N ARG A 77 -3.39 9.23 1.86
CA ARG A 77 -3.04 10.65 1.83
C ARG A 77 -3.88 11.38 2.87
N CYS A 78 -3.24 12.09 3.79
CA CYS A 78 -3.92 12.81 4.88
C CYS A 78 -5.00 11.93 5.56
N TYR A 79 -4.63 10.70 5.94
CA TYR A 79 -5.53 9.71 6.57
C TYR A 79 -6.65 9.13 5.68
N HIS A 80 -6.71 9.50 4.40
CA HIS A 80 -7.66 8.91 3.45
C HIS A 80 -6.99 7.90 2.55
N LYS A 81 -7.50 6.67 2.52
CA LYS A 81 -7.06 5.62 1.59
C LYS A 81 -7.34 6.05 0.14
N VAL A 82 -6.28 6.17 -0.67
CA VAL A 82 -6.35 6.60 -2.07
C VAL A 82 -6.10 5.44 -3.05
N LEU A 83 -5.31 4.45 -2.64
CA LEU A 83 -5.06 3.21 -3.40
C LEU A 83 -5.05 2.02 -2.46
N ASP A 84 -5.64 0.91 -2.90
CA ASP A 84 -5.52 -0.40 -2.29
C ASP A 84 -5.56 -1.44 -3.41
N ILE A 85 -4.41 -2.08 -3.64
CA ILE A 85 -4.20 -3.03 -4.73
C ILE A 85 -3.49 -4.26 -4.18
N GLU A 86 -3.97 -5.43 -4.59
CA GLU A 86 -3.37 -6.72 -4.26
C GLU A 86 -3.04 -7.47 -5.55
N TRP A 87 -1.99 -8.27 -5.54
CA TRP A 87 -1.61 -9.09 -6.69
C TRP A 87 -0.84 -10.34 -6.28
N ASP A 88 -0.82 -11.30 -7.18
CA ASP A 88 0.08 -12.45 -7.15
C ASP A 88 0.66 -12.69 -8.55
N HIS A 89 1.22 -13.87 -8.79
CA HIS A 89 1.78 -14.25 -10.09
C HIS A 89 0.73 -14.44 -11.20
N LYS A 90 -0.58 -14.48 -10.86
CA LYS A 90 -1.68 -14.82 -11.77
C LYS A 90 -2.76 -13.74 -11.86
N ASP A 91 -2.99 -12.99 -10.80
CA ASP A 91 -4.12 -12.09 -10.65
C ASP A 91 -3.71 -10.73 -10.07
N VAL A 92 -4.47 -9.69 -10.42
CA VAL A 92 -4.33 -8.33 -9.89
C VAL A 92 -5.71 -7.80 -9.56
N ARG A 93 -5.89 -7.32 -8.34
CA ARG A 93 -7.16 -6.79 -7.84
C ARG A 93 -6.98 -5.39 -7.28
N VAL A 94 -7.74 -4.45 -7.82
CA VAL A 94 -7.82 -3.09 -7.29
C VAL A 94 -9.02 -3.00 -6.35
N LEU A 95 -8.76 -3.07 -5.06
CA LEU A 95 -9.78 -3.00 -4.01
C LEU A 95 -10.31 -1.56 -3.86
N SER A 96 -9.41 -0.58 -3.88
CA SER A 96 -9.74 0.84 -3.81
C SER A 96 -8.86 1.65 -4.75
N TYR A 97 -9.45 2.62 -5.44
CA TYR A 97 -8.71 3.62 -6.22
C TYR A 97 -9.54 4.90 -6.28
N ARG A 98 -9.03 5.98 -5.68
CA ARG A 98 -9.74 7.26 -5.62
C ARG A 98 -9.41 8.09 -6.86
N ARG A 99 -10.30 8.05 -7.87
CA ARG A 99 -10.18 8.79 -9.14
C ARG A 99 -10.42 10.31 -9.07
N ARG A 100 -10.37 10.94 -7.89
CA ARG A 100 -10.56 12.39 -7.75
C ARG A 100 -9.32 12.99 -7.07
N GLY A 101 -8.48 13.67 -7.84
CA GLY A 101 -7.46 14.59 -7.33
C GLY A 101 -6.13 14.54 -8.08
N SER A 102 -5.27 15.51 -7.78
CA SER A 102 -3.87 15.64 -8.19
C SER A 102 -2.91 14.76 -7.37
N TRP A 103 -3.43 13.81 -6.59
CA TRP A 103 -2.62 13.11 -5.60
C TRP A 103 -1.56 12.23 -6.25
N GLU A 104 -1.83 11.66 -7.42
CA GLU A 104 -0.85 10.93 -8.22
C GLU A 104 0.33 11.85 -8.62
N SER A 105 0.05 13.09 -9.04
CA SER A 105 1.09 14.08 -9.35
C SER A 105 1.86 14.54 -8.11
N GLU A 106 1.19 14.66 -6.97
CA GLU A 106 1.81 15.03 -5.69
C GLU A 106 2.69 13.93 -5.12
N LEU A 107 2.44 12.67 -5.48
CA LEU A 107 3.20 11.53 -5.00
C LEU A 107 4.67 11.61 -5.45
N ALA A 108 4.92 11.92 -6.71
CA ALA A 108 6.29 12.11 -7.21
C ALA A 108 7.02 13.25 -6.48
N ALA A 109 6.31 14.34 -6.17
CA ALA A 109 6.86 15.46 -5.40
C ALA A 109 7.18 15.06 -3.95
N ALA A 110 6.34 14.25 -3.32
CA ALA A 110 6.53 13.78 -1.94
C ALA A 110 7.82 12.96 -1.76
N PHE A 111 8.22 12.18 -2.77
CA PHE A 111 9.48 11.44 -2.73
C PHE A 111 10.70 12.27 -3.13
N SER A 112 10.50 13.38 -3.84
CA SER A 112 11.54 14.31 -4.30
C SER A 112 11.87 15.41 -3.28
N GLY A 113 10.99 15.65 -2.30
CA GLY A 113 11.24 16.58 -1.20
C GLY A 113 12.42 16.10 -0.35
N LYS A 114 13.49 16.90 -0.33
CA LYS A 114 14.56 16.77 0.69
C LYS A 114 13.91 16.75 2.06
N GLU A 115 14.32 15.79 2.89
CA GLU A 115 14.04 15.76 4.32
C GLU A 115 14.37 17.14 4.90
N SER A 116 13.33 17.90 5.25
CA SER A 116 13.48 19.01 6.17
C SER A 116 13.46 18.39 7.56
N SER A 117 14.66 18.38 8.14
CA SER A 117 15.08 18.19 9.54
C SER A 117 14.03 17.92 10.62
#